data_AF-A0A2R7Y2A5-F1
#
_entry.id   AF-A0A2R7Y2A5-F1
#
_cell.length_a   1.000
_cell.length_b   1.000
_cell.length_c   1.000
_cell.angle_alpha   90.00
_cell.angle_beta   90.00
_cell.angle_gamma   90.00
#
_symmetry.space_group_name_H-M   'P 1'
#
loop_
_entity.id
_entity.type
_entity.pdbx_description
1 polymer ?
#
loop_
_entity_poly.entity_id
_entity_poly.type
_entity_poly.pdbx_seq_one_letter_code
_entity_poly.pdbx_strand_id
1 'polypeptide(L)'
;MKALICSNEIMSYDEVLRRALVALAKRAGTLIRTEELKRQALSASVLRPLAEALLAEVEELLKNIPDYEQAIRSSTERAIKEGRPIVETLVQDMLMKFIESLPLALVGTFERAKSVVARMNNVVNSVNKIIEDISREGISVPKLELINLTKDDPLTLSVTLKIGKQRLLTIIDFLKELEKYGEEARSP
;
A
#
# COMPACT_ATOMS: atom_id res chain seq x y z
N MET A 1 -3.75 -20.67 -4.59
CA MET A 1 -3.64 -20.82 -3.12
C MET A 1 -2.51 -19.99 -2.50
N LYS A 2 -1.28 -19.98 -3.04
CA LYS A 2 -0.16 -19.18 -2.49
C LYS A 2 -0.45 -17.67 -2.36
N ALA A 3 -1.10 -17.05 -3.35
CA ALA A 3 -1.41 -15.60 -3.31
C ALA A 3 -2.32 -15.19 -2.12
N LEU A 4 -3.18 -16.11 -1.67
CA LEU A 4 -4.11 -15.91 -0.56
C LEU A 4 -3.46 -16.00 0.82
N ILE A 5 -2.45 -16.85 0.93
CA ILE A 5 -1.63 -16.98 2.14
C ILE A 5 -0.75 -15.73 2.29
N CYS A 6 -0.20 -15.21 1.18
CA CYS A 6 0.57 -13.96 1.18
C CYS A 6 -0.25 -12.75 1.66
N SER A 7 -1.53 -12.64 1.30
CA SER A 7 -2.32 -11.44 1.69
C SER A 7 -2.55 -11.32 3.20
N ASN A 8 -2.68 -12.43 3.93
CA ASN A 8 -2.84 -12.42 5.39
C ASN A 8 -1.52 -12.15 6.12
N GLU A 9 -0.40 -12.68 5.63
CA GLU A 9 0.92 -12.41 6.20
C GLU A 9 1.37 -10.96 5.97
N ILE A 10 1.08 -10.39 4.80
CA ILE A 10 1.37 -8.98 4.49
C ILE A 10 0.57 -8.04 5.38
N MET A 11 -0.71 -8.34 5.65
CA MET A 11 -1.52 -7.56 6.60
C MET A 11 -0.97 -7.61 8.03
N SER A 12 -0.44 -8.75 8.47
CA SER A 12 0.19 -8.88 9.79
C SER A 12 1.51 -8.10 9.87
N TYR A 13 2.31 -8.07 8.80
CA TYR A 13 3.56 -7.31 8.75
C TYR A 13 3.31 -5.80 8.74
N ASP A 14 2.37 -5.32 7.92
CA ASP A 14 2.05 -3.89 7.82
C ASP A 14 1.52 -3.33 9.14
N GLU A 15 0.72 -4.10 9.90
CA GLU A 15 0.24 -3.68 11.22
C GLU A 15 1.37 -3.57 12.26
N VAL A 16 2.32 -4.52 12.26
CA VAL A 16 3.50 -4.44 13.13
C VAL A 16 4.36 -3.23 12.75
N LEU A 17 4.55 -3.00 11.45
CA LEU A 17 5.32 -1.86 10.94
C LEU A 17 4.66 -0.53 11.28
N ARG A 18 3.33 -0.44 11.13
CA ARG A 18 2.53 0.72 11.54
C ARG A 18 2.74 1.05 13.01
N ARG A 19 2.64 0.05 13.90
CA ARG A 19 2.90 0.23 15.35
C ARG A 19 4.32 0.70 15.62
N ALA A 20 5.32 0.12 14.93
CA ALA A 20 6.71 0.50 15.09
C ALA A 20 6.97 1.96 14.65
N LEU A 21 6.38 2.39 13.53
CA LEU A 21 6.49 3.74 13.02
C LEU A 21 5.80 4.77 13.91
N VAL A 22 4.57 4.47 14.37
CA VAL A 22 3.86 5.31 15.35
C VAL A 22 4.66 5.43 16.65
N ALA A 23 5.23 4.33 17.15
CA ALA A 23 6.07 4.36 18.33
C ALA A 23 7.36 5.19 18.12
N LEU A 24 7.92 5.17 16.91
CA LEU A 24 9.06 6.03 16.55
C LEU A 24 8.66 7.50 16.52
N ALA A 25 7.54 7.87 15.91
CA ALA A 25 7.06 9.25 15.93
C ALA A 25 6.91 9.76 17.37
N LYS A 26 6.33 8.93 18.24
CA LYS A 26 6.19 9.21 19.67
C LYS A 26 7.52 9.34 20.41
N ARG A 27 8.49 8.48 20.12
CA ARG A 27 9.84 8.57 20.71
C ARG A 27 10.62 9.77 20.18
N ALA A 28 10.43 10.14 18.92
CA ALA A 28 11.01 11.34 18.35
C ALA A 28 10.53 12.59 19.10
N GLY A 29 9.25 12.63 19.48
CA GLY A 29 8.70 13.67 20.35
C GLY A 29 9.49 13.95 21.63
N THR A 30 10.23 12.98 22.16
CA THR A 30 10.96 13.11 23.44
C THR A 30 12.48 13.01 23.33
N LEU A 31 13.02 12.35 22.30
CA LEU A 31 14.44 11.97 22.25
C LEU A 31 15.26 12.69 21.18
N ILE A 32 14.64 13.29 20.16
CA ILE A 32 15.37 13.99 19.11
C ILE A 32 15.38 15.50 19.35
N ARG A 33 16.31 16.19 18.70
CA ARG A 33 16.39 17.65 18.75
C ARG A 33 15.07 18.29 18.30
N THR A 34 14.57 19.25 19.06
CA THR A 34 13.29 19.93 18.81
C THR A 34 13.22 20.53 17.40
N GLU A 35 14.31 21.09 16.89
CA GLU A 35 14.38 21.64 15.53
C GLU A 35 14.28 20.56 14.45
N GLU A 36 14.86 19.38 14.69
CA GLU A 36 14.74 18.24 13.77
C GLU A 36 13.29 17.70 13.80
N LEU A 37 12.68 17.59 14.97
CA LEU A 37 11.26 17.22 15.10
C LEU A 37 10.34 18.20 14.37
N LYS A 38 10.55 19.51 14.53
CA LYS A 38 9.79 20.55 13.83
C LYS A 38 9.95 20.47 12.31
N ARG A 39 11.16 20.17 11.83
CA ARG A 39 11.46 19.97 10.41
C ARG A 39 10.72 18.75 9.85
N GLN A 40 10.80 17.63 10.54
CA GLN A 40 10.13 16.40 10.09
C GLN A 40 8.59 16.52 10.16
N ALA A 41 8.06 17.24 11.15
CA ALA A 41 6.64 17.57 11.21
C ALA A 41 6.19 18.47 10.06
N LEU A 42 7.02 19.44 9.64
CA LEU A 42 6.72 20.25 8.46
C LEU A 42 6.72 19.39 7.18
N SER A 43 7.71 18.51 7.02
CA SER A 43 7.73 17.54 5.92
C SER A 43 6.47 16.66 5.92
N ALA A 44 6.04 16.22 7.11
CA ALA A 44 4.82 15.43 7.27
C ALA A 44 3.57 16.21 6.85
N SER A 45 3.42 17.48 7.23
CA SER A 45 2.29 18.33 6.84
C SER A 45 2.14 18.53 5.32
N VAL A 46 3.23 18.40 4.57
CA VAL A 46 3.21 18.45 3.09
C VAL A 46 2.93 17.07 2.50
N LEU A 47 3.52 16.01 3.07
CA LEU A 47 3.39 14.64 2.56
C LEU A 47 2.04 14.00 2.89
N ARG A 48 1.41 14.34 4.02
CA ARG A 48 0.14 13.73 4.46
C ARG A 48 -1.00 14.01 3.46
N PRO A 49 -1.26 15.25 3.02
CA PRO A 49 -2.30 15.51 2.02
C PRO A 49 -2.03 14.79 0.69
N LEU A 50 -0.76 14.67 0.29
CA LEU A 50 -0.37 13.93 -0.92
C LEU A 50 -0.67 12.43 -0.78
N ALA A 51 -0.36 11.84 0.38
CA ALA A 51 -0.66 10.45 0.67
C ALA A 51 -2.17 10.18 0.75
N GLU A 52 -2.95 11.08 1.35
CA GLU A 52 -4.42 11.00 1.44
C GLU A 52 -5.08 11.11 0.05
N ALA A 53 -4.63 12.04 -0.80
CA ALA A 53 -5.11 12.17 -2.18
C ALA A 53 -4.80 10.91 -3.00
N LEU A 54 -3.60 10.35 -2.84
CA LEU A 54 -3.20 9.13 -3.52
C LEU A 54 -3.99 7.91 -3.02
N LEU A 55 -4.30 7.84 -1.73
CA LEU A 55 -5.17 6.82 -1.15
C LEU A 55 -6.56 6.87 -1.78
N ALA A 56 -7.16 8.06 -1.90
CA ALA A 56 -8.46 8.23 -2.54
C ALA A 56 -8.46 7.76 -4.01
N GLU A 57 -7.39 8.05 -4.76
CA GLU A 57 -7.24 7.56 -6.14
C GLU A 57 -7.09 6.04 -6.21
N VAL A 58 -6.35 5.42 -5.29
CA VAL A 58 -6.25 3.96 -5.19
C VAL A 58 -7.61 3.34 -4.89
N GLU A 59 -8.40 3.94 -3.99
CA GLU A 59 -9.74 3.46 -3.67
C GLU A 59 -10.71 3.58 -4.85
N GLU A 60 -10.62 4.66 -5.62
CA GLU A 60 -11.38 4.83 -6.86
C GLU A 60 -11.02 3.74 -7.88
N LEU A 61 -9.73 3.47 -8.07
CA LEU A 61 -9.27 2.42 -8.98
C LEU A 61 -9.72 1.03 -8.52
N LEU A 62 -9.62 0.73 -7.23
CA LEU A 62 -10.08 -0.56 -6.68
C LEU A 62 -11.60 -0.76 -6.79
N LYS A 63 -12.41 0.31 -6.85
CA LYS A 63 -13.85 0.19 -7.15
C LYS A 63 -14.12 -0.19 -8.61
N ASN A 64 -13.27 0.28 -9.52
CA ASN A 64 -13.43 0.11 -10.96
C ASN A 64 -12.72 -1.14 -11.50
N ILE A 65 -11.76 -1.69 -10.75
CA ILE A 65 -11.08 -2.93 -11.09
C ILE A 65 -11.91 -4.10 -10.55
N PRO A 66 -12.33 -5.04 -11.41
CA PRO A 66 -13.02 -6.25 -10.97
C PRO A 66 -12.25 -6.98 -9.86
N ASP A 67 -12.95 -7.51 -8.85
CA ASP A 67 -12.33 -8.36 -7.85
C ASP A 67 -12.05 -9.75 -8.44
N TYR A 68 -10.98 -9.84 -9.23
CA TYR A 68 -10.58 -11.05 -9.94
C TYR A 68 -10.46 -12.26 -9.01
N GLU A 69 -10.04 -12.05 -7.76
CA GLU A 69 -9.91 -13.11 -6.78
C GLU A 69 -11.27 -13.74 -6.43
N GLN A 70 -12.29 -12.91 -6.20
CA GLN A 70 -13.66 -13.37 -5.93
C GLN A 70 -14.27 -14.00 -7.18
N ALA A 71 -14.04 -13.41 -8.35
CA ALA A 71 -14.50 -13.97 -9.63
C ALA A 71 -13.93 -15.38 -9.85
N ILE A 72 -12.62 -15.57 -9.66
CA ILE A 72 -11.95 -16.87 -9.78
C ILE A 72 -12.45 -17.85 -8.73
N ARG A 73 -12.57 -17.45 -7.46
CA ARG A 73 -13.12 -18.32 -6.40
C ARG A 73 -14.52 -18.80 -6.74
N SER A 74 -15.42 -17.90 -7.14
CA SER A 74 -16.81 -18.24 -7.47
C SER A 74 -16.93 -19.17 -8.68
N SER A 75 -16.02 -19.05 -9.65
CA SER A 75 -15.95 -19.91 -10.83
C SER A 75 -15.32 -21.27 -10.50
N THR A 76 -14.31 -21.29 -9.64
CA THR A 76 -13.66 -22.50 -9.13
C THR A 76 -14.64 -23.33 -8.30
N GLU A 77 -15.40 -22.70 -7.39
CA GLU A 77 -16.45 -23.35 -6.61
C GLU A 77 -17.55 -23.93 -7.50
N ARG A 78 -17.92 -23.25 -8.58
CA ARG A 78 -18.86 -23.78 -9.59
C ARG A 78 -18.29 -24.99 -10.32
N ALA A 79 -17.03 -24.94 -10.77
CA ALA A 79 -16.37 -26.06 -11.45
C ALA A 79 -16.26 -27.31 -10.55
N ILE A 80 -15.98 -27.13 -9.25
CA ILE A 80 -15.98 -28.22 -8.26
C ILE A 80 -17.38 -28.82 -8.14
N LYS A 81 -18.42 -27.98 -8.02
CA LYS A 81 -19.81 -28.43 -7.92
C LYS A 81 -20.28 -29.16 -9.18
N GLU A 82 -19.78 -28.79 -10.35
CA GLU A 82 -20.08 -29.43 -11.64
C GLU A 82 -19.21 -30.66 -11.94
N GLY A 83 -18.31 -31.06 -11.04
CA GLY A 83 -17.44 -32.22 -11.23
C GLY A 83 -16.38 -32.04 -12.32
N ARG A 84 -16.10 -30.79 -12.74
CA ARG A 84 -15.06 -30.51 -13.73
C ARG A 84 -13.68 -30.48 -13.06
N PRO A 85 -12.65 -31.14 -13.62
CA PRO A 85 -11.31 -31.07 -13.08
C PRO A 85 -10.76 -29.64 -13.19
N ILE A 86 -10.34 -29.08 -12.06
CA ILE A 86 -9.66 -27.78 -12.03
C ILE A 86 -8.18 -28.04 -12.27
N VAL A 87 -7.76 -27.87 -13.52
CA VAL A 87 -6.34 -27.86 -13.90
C VAL A 87 -5.85 -26.43 -14.03
N GLU A 88 -4.59 -26.20 -13.65
CA GLU A 88 -3.97 -24.87 -13.53
C GLU A 88 -4.02 -24.07 -14.84
N THR A 89 -3.86 -24.76 -15.98
CA THR A 89 -3.99 -24.21 -17.33
C THR A 89 -5.40 -23.71 -17.66
N LEU A 90 -6.45 -24.41 -17.20
CA LEU A 90 -7.85 -24.01 -17.45
C LEU A 90 -8.20 -22.73 -16.68
N VAL A 91 -7.64 -22.58 -15.46
CA VAL A 91 -7.82 -21.37 -14.66
C VAL A 91 -7.14 -20.18 -15.32
N GLN A 92 -5.92 -20.36 -15.85
CA GLN A 92 -5.22 -19.30 -16.60
C GLN A 92 -5.96 -18.90 -17.88
N ASP A 93 -6.43 -19.85 -18.69
CA ASP A 93 -7.19 -19.56 -19.92
C ASP A 93 -8.50 -18.82 -19.62
N MET A 94 -9.18 -19.18 -18.53
CA MET A 94 -10.41 -18.50 -18.12
C MET A 94 -10.14 -17.06 -17.64
N LEU A 95 -9.01 -16.85 -16.95
CA LEU A 95 -8.52 -15.52 -16.56
C LEU A 95 -8.20 -14.67 -17.79
N MET A 96 -7.46 -15.22 -18.76
CA MET A 96 -7.10 -14.51 -19.99
C MET A 96 -8.33 -14.13 -20.80
N LYS A 97 -9.29 -15.04 -20.98
CA LYS A 97 -10.56 -14.73 -21.67
C LYS A 97 -11.37 -13.67 -20.94
N PHE A 98 -11.37 -13.68 -19.61
CA PHE A 98 -12.03 -12.65 -18.82
C PHE A 98 -11.37 -11.27 -19.04
N ILE A 99 -10.04 -11.22 -19.04
CA ILE A 99 -9.26 -10.00 -19.31
C ILE A 99 -9.48 -9.51 -20.74
N GLU A 100 -9.48 -10.41 -21.72
CA GLU A 100 -9.76 -10.10 -23.13
C GLU A 100 -11.19 -9.59 -23.34
N SER A 101 -12.13 -10.00 -22.49
CA SER A 101 -13.52 -9.53 -22.53
C SER A 101 -13.75 -8.17 -21.85
N LEU A 102 -12.70 -7.57 -21.26
CA LEU A 102 -12.83 -6.28 -20.60
C LEU A 102 -13.01 -5.15 -21.62
N PRO A 103 -13.92 -4.20 -21.38
CA PRO A 103 -14.04 -2.99 -22.19
C PRO A 103 -12.71 -2.24 -22.31
N LEU A 104 -12.42 -1.67 -23.48
CA LEU A 104 -11.23 -0.81 -23.71
C LEU A 104 -11.09 0.33 -22.68
N ALA A 105 -12.20 0.82 -22.13
CA ALA A 105 -12.21 1.80 -21.04
C ALA A 105 -11.43 1.33 -19.80
N LEU A 106 -11.36 0.01 -19.55
CA LEU A 106 -10.58 -0.57 -18.45
C LEU A 106 -9.09 -0.66 -18.76
N VAL A 107 -8.68 -0.73 -20.04
CA VAL A 107 -7.25 -0.71 -20.43
C VAL A 107 -6.59 0.61 -20.02
N GLY A 108 -7.30 1.74 -20.17
CA GLY A 108 -6.83 3.03 -19.64
C GLY A 108 -6.71 3.05 -18.12
N THR A 109 -7.61 2.35 -17.42
CA THR A 109 -7.56 2.18 -15.95
C THR A 109 -6.34 1.35 -15.51
N PHE A 110 -5.92 0.37 -16.30
CA PHE A 110 -4.71 -0.44 -16.02
C PHE A 110 -3.42 0.39 -16.05
N GLU A 111 -3.22 1.17 -17.11
CA GLU A 111 -2.03 2.04 -17.22
C GLU A 111 -2.03 3.12 -16.14
N ARG A 112 -3.20 3.70 -15.83
CA ARG A 112 -3.35 4.63 -14.71
C ARG A 112 -2.95 3.96 -13.39
N ALA A 113 -3.41 2.75 -13.13
CA ALA A 113 -3.06 2.00 -11.92
C ALA A 113 -1.55 1.72 -11.78
N LYS A 114 -0.83 1.41 -12.86
CA LYS A 114 0.64 1.30 -12.82
C LYS A 114 1.31 2.61 -12.42
N SER A 115 0.87 3.72 -13.02
CA SER A 115 1.35 5.06 -12.66
C SER A 115 1.07 5.40 -11.19
N VAL A 116 -0.09 4.97 -10.67
CA VAL A 116 -0.42 5.11 -9.24
C VAL A 116 0.55 4.35 -8.36
N VAL A 117 0.92 3.12 -8.71
CA VAL A 117 1.93 2.34 -7.98
C VAL A 117 3.29 3.06 -7.96
N ALA A 118 3.73 3.61 -9.08
CA ALA A 118 4.97 4.40 -9.13
C ALA A 118 4.92 5.63 -8.20
N ARG A 119 3.79 6.37 -8.21
CA ARG A 119 3.59 7.50 -7.30
C ARG A 119 3.54 7.09 -5.83
N MET A 120 2.96 5.93 -5.51
CA MET A 120 2.99 5.39 -4.14
C MET A 120 4.43 5.15 -3.68
N ASN A 121 5.27 4.57 -4.54
CA ASN A 121 6.68 4.37 -4.23
C ASN A 121 7.45 5.68 -4.03
N ASN A 122 7.06 6.78 -4.69
CA ASN A 122 7.64 8.10 -4.41
C ASN A 122 7.29 8.61 -3.00
N VAL A 123 6.05 8.39 -2.54
CA VAL A 123 5.64 8.69 -1.16
C VAL A 123 6.42 7.81 -0.18
N VAL A 124 6.49 6.50 -0.42
CA VAL A 124 7.26 5.54 0.41
C VAL A 124 8.73 5.99 0.52
N ASN A 125 9.37 6.37 -0.58
CA ASN A 125 10.75 6.84 -0.59
C ASN A 125 10.93 8.14 0.22
N SER A 126 9.97 9.06 0.13
CA SER A 126 10.01 10.31 0.89
C SER A 126 9.89 10.04 2.40
N VAL A 127 8.99 9.14 2.79
CA VAL A 127 8.83 8.72 4.19
C VAL A 127 10.06 7.96 4.69
N ASN A 128 10.67 7.12 3.86
CA ASN A 128 11.91 6.43 4.21
C ASN A 128 13.07 7.38 4.48
N LYS A 129 13.11 8.57 3.86
CA LYS A 129 14.08 9.62 4.19
C LYS A 129 13.81 10.20 5.58
N ILE A 130 12.54 10.45 5.92
CA ILE A 130 12.14 10.90 7.28
C ILE A 130 12.56 9.87 8.32
N ILE A 131 12.27 8.59 8.08
CA ILE A 131 12.66 7.50 8.99
C ILE A 131 14.18 7.48 9.17
N GLU A 132 14.94 7.58 8.08
CA GLU A 132 16.41 7.60 8.14
C GLU A 132 16.95 8.80 8.93
N ASP A 133 16.41 9.99 8.70
CA ASP A 133 16.81 11.20 9.43
C ASP A 133 16.51 11.07 10.93
N ILE A 134 15.34 10.55 11.31
CA ILE A 134 15.01 10.28 12.72
C ILE A 134 15.90 9.18 13.30
N SER A 135 16.25 8.16 12.51
CA SER A 135 17.14 7.08 12.95
C SER A 135 18.57 7.54 13.21
N ARG A 136 19.05 8.58 12.53
CA ARG A 136 20.36 9.19 12.82
C ARG A 136 20.42 9.86 14.19
N GLU A 137 19.28 10.24 14.76
CA GLU A 137 19.18 10.77 16.12
C GLU A 137 19.09 9.65 17.19
N GLY A 138 19.31 8.38 16.81
CA GLY A 138 19.43 7.25 17.72
C GLY A 138 18.21 6.34 17.84
N ILE A 139 17.17 6.54 17.00
CA ILE A 139 15.94 5.72 17.01
C ILE A 139 15.86 4.85 15.74
N SER A 140 16.41 3.64 15.78
CA SER A 140 16.39 2.73 14.62
C SER A 140 15.01 2.09 14.42
N VAL A 141 14.43 2.23 13.23
CA VAL A 141 13.25 1.48 12.79
C VAL A 141 13.42 1.00 11.35
N PRO A 142 12.89 -0.18 10.99
CA PRO A 142 12.92 -0.68 9.62
C PRO A 142 12.28 0.31 8.64
N LYS A 143 12.93 0.45 7.48
CA LYS A 143 12.38 1.20 6.34
C LYS A 143 11.13 0.51 5.79
N LEU A 144 10.23 1.30 5.25
CA LEU A 144 9.09 0.81 4.47
C LEU A 144 9.62 0.15 3.20
N GLU A 145 9.23 -1.10 2.96
CA GLU A 145 9.48 -1.76 1.68
C GLU A 145 8.72 -1.07 0.54
N LEU A 146 9.32 -1.10 -0.66
CA LEU A 146 8.67 -0.61 -1.87
C LEU A 146 7.58 -1.58 -2.32
N ILE A 147 6.56 -1.03 -2.97
CA ILE A 147 5.47 -1.77 -3.57
C ILE A 147 5.96 -2.28 -4.92
N ASN A 148 6.19 -3.58 -5.02
CA ASN A 148 6.72 -4.22 -6.23
C ASN A 148 5.59 -4.77 -7.10
N LEU A 149 5.58 -4.36 -8.37
CA LEU A 149 4.76 -4.99 -9.41
C LEU A 149 5.58 -6.14 -10.01
N THR A 150 5.28 -7.38 -9.62
CA THR A 150 6.07 -8.55 -10.02
C THR A 150 5.70 -9.09 -11.40
N LYS A 151 4.48 -8.81 -11.86
CA LYS A 151 3.95 -9.20 -13.17
C LYS A 151 3.00 -8.14 -13.69
N ASP A 152 3.03 -7.95 -15.01
CA ASP A 152 2.13 -7.06 -15.71
C ASP A 152 0.82 -7.78 -16.07
N ASP A 153 0.10 -8.22 -15.04
CA ASP A 153 -1.19 -8.85 -15.18
C ASP A 153 -2.24 -8.23 -14.25
N PRO A 154 -3.53 -8.23 -14.65
CA PRO A 154 -4.60 -7.60 -13.88
C PRO A 154 -4.78 -8.07 -12.45
N LEU A 155 -4.53 -9.35 -12.18
CA LEU A 155 -4.70 -9.92 -10.86
C LEU A 155 -3.57 -9.45 -9.94
N THR A 156 -2.32 -9.50 -10.43
CA THR A 156 -1.17 -8.97 -9.72
C THR A 156 -1.34 -7.48 -9.44
N LEU A 157 -1.80 -6.68 -10.42
CA LEU A 157 -2.02 -5.24 -10.21
C LEU A 157 -3.09 -4.94 -9.15
N SER A 158 -4.21 -5.68 -9.15
CA SER A 158 -5.25 -5.55 -8.13
C SER A 158 -4.71 -5.83 -6.72
N VAL A 159 -3.94 -6.92 -6.56
CA VAL A 159 -3.28 -7.26 -5.29
C VAL A 159 -2.26 -6.18 -4.89
N THR A 160 -1.43 -5.72 -5.83
CA THR A 160 -0.45 -4.65 -5.61
C THR A 160 -1.12 -3.35 -5.17
N LEU A 161 -2.27 -2.97 -5.73
CA LEU A 161 -3.03 -1.80 -5.29
C LEU A 161 -3.62 -1.98 -3.88
N LYS A 162 -4.12 -3.17 -3.53
CA LYS A 162 -4.60 -3.48 -2.16
C LYS A 162 -3.45 -3.37 -1.14
N ILE A 163 -2.26 -3.88 -1.46
CA ILE A 163 -1.04 -3.72 -0.65
C ILE A 163 -0.66 -2.25 -0.54
N GLY A 164 -0.64 -1.54 -1.67
CA GLY A 164 -0.32 -0.11 -1.72
C GLY A 164 -1.27 0.73 -0.88
N LYS A 165 -2.57 0.43 -0.90
CA LYS A 165 -3.58 1.03 -0.01
C LYS A 165 -3.21 0.86 1.46
N GLN A 166 -2.90 -0.35 1.90
CA GLN A 166 -2.53 -0.61 3.29
C GLN A 166 -1.25 0.12 3.70
N ARG A 167 -0.28 0.18 2.78
CA ARG A 167 0.97 0.92 2.96
C ARG A 167 0.73 2.42 3.10
N LEU A 168 -0.16 3.00 2.29
CA LEU A 168 -0.55 4.41 2.38
C LEU A 168 -1.24 4.73 3.71
N LEU A 169 -2.14 3.87 4.19
CA LEU A 169 -2.76 4.03 5.51
C LEU A 169 -1.70 4.06 6.63
N THR A 170 -0.74 3.16 6.56
CA THR A 170 0.38 3.10 7.51
C THR A 170 1.21 4.39 7.50
N ILE A 171 1.50 4.91 6.30
CA ILE A 171 2.21 6.19 6.11
C ILE A 171 1.40 7.34 6.70
N ILE A 172 0.11 7.43 6.40
CA ILE A 172 -0.76 8.51 6.88
C ILE A 172 -0.79 8.55 8.41
N ASP A 173 -0.95 7.39 9.06
CA ASP A 173 -0.92 7.29 10.53
C ASP A 173 0.42 7.78 11.10
N PHE A 174 1.53 7.38 10.50
CA PHE A 174 2.86 7.81 10.91
C PHE A 174 3.06 9.33 10.78
N LEU A 175 2.64 9.92 9.65
CA LEU A 175 2.76 11.35 9.39
C LEU A 175 1.88 12.17 10.35
N LYS A 176 0.66 11.70 10.66
CA LYS A 176 -0.23 12.34 11.65
C LYS A 176 0.41 12.43 13.03
N GLU A 177 1.05 11.34 13.48
CA GLU A 177 1.75 11.34 14.77
C GLU A 177 2.96 12.28 14.75
N LEU A 178 3.75 12.31 13.67
CA LEU A 178 4.87 13.25 13.56
C LEU A 178 4.41 14.72 13.61
N GLU A 179 3.34 15.06 12.89
CA GLU A 179 2.77 16.41 12.93
C GLU A 179 2.34 16.80 14.33
N LYS A 180 1.59 15.93 15.01
CA LYS A 180 1.13 16.14 16.38
C LYS A 180 2.29 16.45 17.33
N TYR A 181 3.34 15.63 17.33
CA TYR A 181 4.49 15.87 18.21
C TYR A 181 5.29 17.13 17.82
N GLY A 182 5.32 17.46 16.53
CA GLY A 182 5.91 18.73 16.08
C GLY A 182 5.11 19.97 16.50
N GLU A 183 3.79 19.89 16.59
CA GLU A 183 2.92 20.95 17.10
C GLU A 183 3.04 21.12 18.62
N GLU A 184 3.09 20.01 19.36
CA GLU A 184 3.34 20.02 20.81
C GLU A 184 4.69 20.69 21.14
N ALA A 185 5.72 20.42 20.34
CA ALA A 185 7.04 21.05 20.45
C ALA A 185 7.10 22.54 20.02
N ARG A 186 6.02 23.09 19.46
CA ARG A 186 5.86 24.52 19.11
C ARG A 186 5.11 25.31 20.16
N SER A 187 4.47 24.66 21.13
CA SER A 187 3.78 25.36 22.23
C SER A 187 4.81 25.79 23.30
N PRO A 188 4.80 27.08 23.72
CA PRO A 188 5.80 27.67 24.61
C PRO A 188 5.77 27.11 26.04
#